data_AF-A0A254Q7K0-F1
#
_entry.id   AF-A0A254Q7K0-F1
#
_cell.length_a   1.000
_cell.length_b   1.000
_cell.length_c   1.000
_cell.angle_alpha   90.00
_cell.angle_beta   90.00
_cell.angle_gamma   90.00
#
_symmetry.space_group_name_H-M   'P 1'
#
loop_
_entity.id
_entity.type
_entity.pdbx_description
1 polymer ?
#
loop_
_entity_poly.entity_id
_entity_poly.type
_entity_poly.pdbx_seq_one_letter_code
_entity_poly.pdbx_strand_id
1 'polypeptide(L)'
;MSKENFRQLRPFFSILLGIFTLFSIVFLQMEERRMGYVVLKLTREHKKVLEEKRTKEISLAKITRPQLLDHVAQQKFTLKKVQANQIIHLSDVQEIPVAKALDKKIAKKDL
;
A
#
# COMPACT_ATOMS: atom_id res chain seq x y z
N MET A 1 9.78 59.55 10.74
CA MET A 1 8.64 60.03 9.91
C MET A 1 7.65 60.76 10.81
N SER A 2 7.26 61.98 10.44
CA SER A 2 6.44 62.88 11.24
C SER A 2 5.06 62.27 11.57
N LYS A 3 4.60 62.44 12.82
CA LYS A 3 3.29 61.98 13.32
C LYS A 3 2.11 62.57 12.53
N GLU A 4 2.33 63.68 11.82
CA GLU A 4 1.33 64.33 10.96
C GLU A 4 0.99 63.49 9.72
N ASN A 5 1.98 62.83 9.12
CA ASN A 5 1.79 61.94 7.96
C ASN A 5 0.92 60.73 8.32
N PHE A 6 1.02 60.22 9.56
CA PHE A 6 0.21 59.10 10.05
C PHE A 6 -1.28 59.46 10.23
N ARG A 7 -1.59 60.72 10.53
CA ARG A 7 -2.99 61.17 10.66
C ARG A 7 -3.67 61.28 9.29
N GLN A 8 -2.95 61.70 8.25
CA GLN A 8 -3.46 61.75 6.87
C GLN A 8 -3.71 60.36 6.26
N LEU A 9 -3.00 59.31 6.70
CA LEU A 9 -3.16 57.94 6.20
C LEU A 9 -4.33 57.17 6.83
N ARG A 10 -4.91 57.64 7.94
CA ARG A 10 -6.06 57.00 8.61
C ARG A 10 -7.28 56.77 7.70
N PRO A 11 -7.77 57.75 6.92
CA PRO A 11 -8.90 57.52 6.02
C PRO A 11 -8.57 56.49 4.93
N PHE A 12 -7.33 56.48 4.43
CA PHE A 12 -6.88 55.49 3.45
C PHE A 12 -6.92 54.07 4.03
N PHE A 13 -6.41 53.88 5.26
CA PHE A 13 -6.47 52.59 5.94
C PHE A 13 -7.90 52.14 6.23
N SER A 14 -8.81 53.05 6.59
CA SER A 14 -10.21 52.71 6.83
C SER A 14 -10.89 52.15 5.57
N ILE A 15 -10.67 52.79 4.42
CA ILE A 15 -11.22 52.34 3.13
C ILE A 15 -10.55 51.04 2.68
N LEU A 16 -9.23 50.95 2.82
CA LEU A 16 -8.46 49.74 2.50
C LEU A 16 -8.95 48.54 3.32
N LEU A 17 -9.19 48.73 4.62
CA LEU A 17 -9.70 47.70 5.50
C LEU A 17 -11.10 47.25 5.07
N GLY A 18 -11.97 48.19 4.68
CA GLY A 18 -13.31 47.88 4.15
C GLY A 18 -13.26 47.08 2.85
N ILE A 19 -12.35 47.41 1.93
CA ILE A 19 -12.14 46.65 0.69
C ILE A 19 -11.60 45.25 1.03
N PHE A 20 -10.62 45.17 1.91
CA PHE A 20 -9.98 43.90 2.29
C PHE A 20 -10.99 42.94 2.95
N THR A 21 -11.86 43.44 3.83
CA THR A 21 -12.89 42.61 4.47
C THR A 21 -13.92 42.13 3.45
N LEU A 22 -14.36 42.97 2.52
CA LEU A 22 -15.25 42.55 1.44
C LEU A 22 -14.64 41.44 0.59
N PHE A 23 -13.38 41.62 0.17
CA PHE A 23 -12.65 40.61 -0.59
C PHE A 23 -12.50 39.32 0.22
N SER A 24 -12.10 39.41 1.48
CA SER A 24 -11.89 38.25 2.35
C SER A 24 -13.15 37.38 2.46
N ILE A 25 -14.33 38.00 2.59
CA ILE A 25 -15.60 37.26 2.66
C ILE A 25 -15.87 36.50 1.35
N VAL A 26 -15.66 37.14 0.21
CA VAL A 26 -15.85 36.50 -1.11
C VAL A 26 -14.86 35.36 -1.32
N PHE A 27 -13.60 35.56 -0.93
CA PHE A 27 -12.57 34.53 -1.01
C PHE A 27 -12.90 33.33 -0.11
N LEU A 28 -13.40 33.56 1.10
CA LEU A 28 -13.82 32.47 1.99
C LEU A 28 -14.93 31.63 1.35
N GLN A 29 -15.96 32.27 0.79
CA GLN A 29 -17.05 31.56 0.11
C GLN A 29 -16.59 30.79 -1.13
N MET A 30 -15.65 31.34 -1.90
CA MET A 30 -15.08 30.64 -3.06
C MET A 30 -14.23 29.44 -2.63
N GLU A 31 -13.46 29.58 -1.55
CA GLU A 31 -12.58 28.52 -1.06
C GLU A 31 -13.37 27.37 -0.46
N GLU A 32 -14.45 27.65 0.30
CA GLU A 32 -15.36 26.62 0.80
C GLU A 32 -15.96 25.79 -0.35
N ARG A 33 -16.41 26.43 -1.44
CA ARG A 33 -16.95 25.71 -2.61
C ARG A 33 -15.89 24.86 -3.28
N ARG A 34 -14.68 25.39 -3.48
CA ARG A 34 -13.55 24.68 -4.09
C ARG A 34 -13.17 23.45 -3.24
N MET A 35 -12.99 23.64 -1.94
CA MET A 35 -12.66 22.56 -1.01
C MET A 35 -13.77 21.51 -0.93
N GLY A 36 -15.03 21.94 -0.94
CA GLY A 36 -16.18 21.04 -0.99
C GLY A 36 -16.15 20.10 -2.20
N TYR A 37 -15.86 20.61 -3.39
CA TYR A 37 -15.75 19.77 -4.60
C TYR A 37 -14.56 18.80 -4.54
N VAL A 38 -13.43 19.25 -4.00
CA VAL A 38 -12.23 18.40 -3.83
C VAL A 38 -12.52 17.26 -2.86
N VAL A 39 -13.12 17.54 -1.70
CA VAL A 39 -13.45 16.52 -0.69
C VAL A 39 -14.47 15.52 -1.23
N LEU A 40 -15.51 15.97 -1.94
CA LEU A 40 -16.49 15.09 -2.55
C LEU A 40 -15.86 14.16 -3.60
N LYS A 41 -14.97 14.70 -4.43
CA LYS A 41 -14.21 13.89 -5.41
C LYS A 41 -13.34 12.86 -4.70
N LEU A 42 -12.56 13.29 -3.71
CA LEU A 42 -11.64 12.43 -2.96
C LEU A 42 -12.40 11.31 -2.22
N THR A 43 -13.56 11.62 -1.65
CA THR A 43 -14.42 10.64 -0.98
C THR A 43 -14.93 9.57 -1.95
N ARG A 44 -15.32 9.97 -3.17
CA ARG A 44 -15.76 9.03 -4.21
C ARG A 44 -14.63 8.12 -4.67
N GLU A 45 -13.44 8.69 -4.89
CA GLU A 45 -12.25 7.92 -5.27
C GLU A 45 -11.84 6.93 -4.17
N HIS A 46 -11.81 7.38 -2.91
CA HIS A 46 -11.54 6.52 -1.77
C HIS A 46 -12.55 5.38 -1.64
N LYS A 47 -13.84 5.66 -1.84
CA LYS A 47 -14.89 4.62 -1.82
C LYS A 47 -14.66 3.55 -2.89
N LYS A 48 -14.28 3.94 -4.12
CA LYS A 48 -13.97 2.98 -5.19
C LYS A 48 -12.79 2.07 -4.82
N VAL A 49 -11.71 2.66 -4.30
CA VAL A 49 -10.53 1.89 -3.88
C VAL A 49 -10.87 0.92 -2.74
N LEU A 50 -11.72 1.34 -1.80
CA LEU A 50 -12.18 0.49 -0.70
C LEU A 50 -13.00 -0.71 -1.21
N GLU A 51 -13.89 -0.49 -2.17
CA GLU A 51 -14.70 -1.54 -2.80
C GLU A 51 -13.82 -2.53 -3.58
N GLU A 52 -12.83 -2.03 -4.34
CA GLU A 52 -11.84 -2.88 -5.01
C GLU A 52 -11.02 -3.72 -4.02
N LYS A 53 -10.61 -3.13 -2.90
CA LYS A 53 -9.89 -3.87 -1.85
C LYS A 53 -10.75 -4.99 -1.28
N ARG A 54 -12.01 -4.70 -0.95
CA ARG A 54 -12.95 -5.72 -0.43
C ARG A 54 -13.18 -6.85 -1.41
N THR A 55 -13.34 -6.56 -2.71
CA THR A 55 -13.54 -7.62 -3.71
C THR A 55 -12.29 -8.50 -3.85
N LYS A 56 -11.08 -7.92 -3.80
CA LYS A 56 -9.81 -8.66 -3.79
C LYS A 56 -9.61 -9.49 -2.52
N GLU A 57 -10.01 -8.99 -1.36
CA GLU A 57 -9.96 -9.74 -0.10
C GLU A 57 -10.91 -10.95 -0.15
N ILE A 58 -12.13 -10.75 -0.66
CA ILE A 58 -13.10 -11.84 -0.84
C ILE A 58 -12.58 -12.88 -1.85
N SER A 59 -11.96 -12.46 -2.96
CA SER A 59 -11.42 -13.40 -3.94
C SER A 59 -10.22 -14.17 -3.38
N LEU A 60 -9.32 -13.50 -2.66
CA LEU A 60 -8.21 -14.13 -1.97
C LEU A 60 -8.74 -15.17 -0.97
N ALA A 61 -9.67 -14.78 -0.09
CA ALA A 61 -10.27 -15.68 0.89
C ALA A 61 -10.99 -16.88 0.26
N LYS A 62 -11.52 -16.75 -0.97
CA LYS A 62 -12.09 -17.88 -1.73
C LYS A 62 -11.02 -18.85 -2.22
N ILE A 63 -9.86 -18.33 -2.64
CA ILE A 63 -8.74 -19.14 -3.17
C ILE A 63 -7.98 -19.84 -2.03
N THR A 64 -7.73 -19.14 -0.92
CA THR A 64 -7.05 -19.71 0.26
C THR A 64 -7.96 -20.54 1.15
N ARG A 65 -9.16 -20.94 0.68
CA ARG A 65 -9.97 -21.91 1.41
C ARG A 65 -9.19 -23.21 1.61
N PRO A 66 -9.08 -23.74 2.84
CA PRO A 66 -8.30 -24.95 3.12
C PRO A 66 -8.69 -26.14 2.22
N GLN A 67 -9.99 -26.29 1.96
CA GLN A 67 -10.53 -27.33 1.08
C GLN A 67 -9.96 -27.25 -0.35
N LEU A 68 -9.80 -26.03 -0.87
CA LEU A 68 -9.32 -25.79 -2.24
C LEU A 68 -7.79 -25.90 -2.29
N LEU A 69 -7.11 -25.45 -1.23
CA LEU A 69 -5.68 -25.69 -1.02
C LEU A 69 -5.36 -27.19 -0.96
N ASP A 70 -6.17 -27.99 -0.27
CA ASP A 70 -5.99 -29.44 -0.20
C ASP A 70 -6.14 -30.11 -1.57
N HIS A 71 -7.12 -29.67 -2.37
CA HIS A 71 -7.29 -30.17 -3.74
C HIS A 71 -6.14 -29.77 -4.66
N VAL A 72 -5.72 -28.50 -4.63
CA VAL A 72 -4.56 -28.03 -5.41
C VAL A 72 -3.29 -28.72 -4.95
N ALA A 73 -3.13 -28.91 -3.65
CA ALA A 73 -2.01 -29.63 -3.06
C ALA A 73 -1.98 -31.07 -3.55
N GLN A 74 -3.10 -31.80 -3.52
CA GLN A 74 -3.20 -33.18 -4.02
C GLN A 74 -2.99 -33.30 -5.52
N GLN A 75 -3.38 -32.30 -6.31
CA GLN A 75 -3.23 -32.31 -7.76
C GLN A 75 -1.82 -31.96 -8.23
N LYS A 76 -1.19 -30.95 -7.61
CA LYS A 76 0.12 -30.41 -8.03
C LYS A 76 1.28 -31.04 -7.28
N PHE A 77 1.06 -31.42 -6.03
CA PHE A 77 2.01 -32.15 -5.22
C PHE A 77 1.42 -33.53 -4.97
N THR A 78 2.18 -34.60 -5.13
CA THR A 78 1.73 -35.97 -4.81
C THR A 78 1.61 -36.19 -3.29
N LEU A 79 1.01 -35.23 -2.58
CA LEU A 79 0.79 -35.25 -1.15
C LEU A 79 -0.46 -36.08 -0.87
N LYS A 80 -0.23 -37.29 -0.34
CA LYS A 80 -1.30 -38.06 0.32
C LYS A 80 -1.83 -37.25 1.50
N LYS A 81 -3.16 -37.33 1.72
CA LYS A 81 -3.87 -36.66 2.82
C LYS A 81 -3.14 -36.95 4.15
N VAL A 82 -2.63 -35.91 4.81
CA VAL A 82 -1.83 -36.03 6.05
C VAL A 82 -2.71 -36.68 7.13
N GLN A 83 -2.36 -37.89 7.54
CA GLN A 83 -3.02 -38.58 8.65
C GLN A 83 -2.34 -38.16 9.96
N ALA A 84 -3.11 -38.02 11.05
CA ALA A 84 -2.64 -37.48 12.32
C ALA A 84 -1.42 -38.20 12.94
N ASN A 85 -1.12 -39.44 12.51
CA ASN A 85 0.01 -40.25 12.99
C ASN A 85 1.10 -40.47 11.92
N GLN A 86 1.16 -39.64 10.88
CA GLN A 86 2.15 -39.81 9.81
C GLN A 86 3.42 -39.00 10.10
N ILE A 87 4.54 -39.70 10.32
CA ILE A 87 5.86 -39.08 10.54
C ILE A 87 6.41 -38.63 9.18
N ILE A 88 6.48 -37.32 8.96
CA ILE A 88 7.07 -36.73 7.77
C ILE A 88 8.59 -36.68 7.98
N HIS A 89 9.33 -37.51 7.25
CA HIS A 89 10.78 -37.38 7.15
C HIS A 89 11.10 -36.17 6.29
N LEU A 90 11.29 -35.00 6.92
CA LEU A 90 12.00 -33.90 6.30
C LEU A 90 13.44 -34.38 6.17
N SER A 91 13.80 -34.93 5.00
CA SER A 91 15.20 -35.17 4.70
C SER A 91 15.87 -33.82 4.78
N ASP A 92 16.80 -33.68 5.73
CA ASP A 92 17.70 -32.53 5.78
C ASP A 92 18.17 -32.27 4.36
N VAL A 93 17.99 -31.01 3.94
CA VAL A 93 18.52 -30.47 2.70
C VAL A 93 19.93 -31.03 2.57
N GLN A 94 20.12 -31.93 1.60
CA GLN A 94 21.38 -32.63 1.42
C GLN A 94 22.48 -31.58 1.33
N GLU A 95 23.28 -31.46 2.39
CA GLU A 95 24.62 -30.91 2.26
C GLU A 95 25.33 -31.84 1.30
N ILE A 96 25.45 -31.36 0.06
CA ILE A 96 26.16 -32.02 -1.03
C ILE A 96 27.53 -32.42 -0.47
N PRO A 97 27.89 -33.71 -0.39
CA PRO A 97 29.22 -34.10 0.04
C PRO A 97 30.21 -33.78 -1.10
N VAL A 98 30.74 -32.55 -1.09
CA VAL A 98 31.78 -32.07 -2.01
C VAL A 98 33.04 -32.95 -1.97
N ALA A 99 33.22 -33.74 -0.90
CA ALA A 99 34.38 -34.61 -0.72
C ALA A 99 34.44 -35.83 -1.68
N LYS A 100 33.32 -36.34 -2.21
CA LYS A 100 33.34 -37.53 -3.09
C LYS A 100 33.62 -37.23 -4.56
N ALA A 101 33.61 -35.96 -4.97
CA ALA A 101 33.85 -35.57 -6.37
C ALA A 101 35.34 -35.39 -6.71
N LEU A 102 36.21 -35.21 -5.71
CA LEU A 102 37.64 -34.95 -5.92
C LEU A 102 38.49 -36.22 -6.05
N ASP A 103 38.17 -37.30 -5.33
CA ASP A 103 38.95 -38.56 -5.42
C ASP A 103 38.81 -39.25 -6.78
N LYS A 104 37.63 -39.14 -7.42
CA LYS A 104 37.37 -39.82 -8.69
C LYS A 104 38.04 -39.14 -9.89
N LYS A 105 38.48 -37.88 -9.75
CA LYS A 105 39.20 -37.14 -10.81
C LYS A 105 40.72 -37.36 -10.77
N ILE A 106 41.27 -37.71 -9.61
CA ILE A 106 42.72 -38.00 -9.49
C ILE A 106 42.99 -39.42 -10.01
N ALA A 107 42.16 -40.41 -9.65
CA ALA A 107 42.33 -41.79 -10.09
C ALA A 107 42.15 -42.04 -11.61
N LYS A 108 41.68 -41.05 -12.37
CA LYS A 108 41.50 -41.14 -13.84
C LYS A 108 42.52 -40.34 -14.65
N LYS A 109 43.45 -39.63 -14.00
CA LYS A 109 44.44 -38.78 -14.68
C LYS A 109 45.83 -39.42 -14.81
N ASP A 110 46.06 -40.56 -14.15
CA ASP A 110 47.36 -41.24 -14.12
C ASP A 110 47.34 -42.62 -14.83
N LEU A 111 46.56 -42.77 -15.91
CA LEU A 111 46.67 -43.91 -16.84
C LEU A 111 46.74 -43.43 -18.29
#